data_AF-A0A7J9E8L6-F1
#
_entry.id   AF-A0A7J9E8L6-F1
#
_cell.length_a   1.000
_cell.length_b   1.000
_cell.length_c   1.000
_cell.angle_alpha   90.00
_cell.angle_beta   90.00
_cell.angle_gamma   90.00
#
_symmetry.space_group_name_H-M   'P 1'
#
loop_
_entity.id
_entity.type
_entity.pdbx_description
1 polymer ?
#
loop_
_entity_poly.entity_id
_entity_poly.type
_entity_poly.pdbx_seq_one_letter_code
_entity_poly.pdbx_strand_id
1 'polypeptide(L)'
;ESDEVSKKQKAESSVDDEIIEKNSVPSVSSRVRLGPKEFGSSVEMFDYFYNLIHYWATHLNLNKYEHMVLLELLKKGHEEPDKKIGKGIKGFQVRIHPVWKSKCFFVIKDDDTFDDFSFRKCVDHILPLPDEMKQPDTNKASNGSRGGKGSGRGRGKRR
;
A
#
# COMPACT_ATOMS: atom_id res chain seq x y z
N GLU A 1 60.66 42.67 -27.83
CA GLU A 1 59.26 42.45 -27.45
C GLU A 1 59.07 40.96 -27.21
N SER A 2 59.28 40.39 -26.02
CA SER A 2 59.01 40.85 -24.64
C SER A 2 57.54 41.20 -24.43
N ASP A 3 56.74 40.20 -24.06
CA ASP A 3 55.74 40.34 -23.01
C ASP A 3 55.56 39.00 -22.28
N GLU A 4 55.98 39.03 -21.02
CA GLU A 4 55.77 38.08 -19.96
C GLU A 4 54.55 38.58 -19.14
N VAL A 5 53.73 37.67 -18.60
CA VAL A 5 53.21 37.67 -17.19
C VAL A 5 51.92 36.83 -17.07
N SER A 6 52.13 35.61 -16.55
CA SER A 6 51.50 34.98 -15.36
C SER A 6 50.00 35.09 -15.07
N LYS A 7 49.33 33.93 -14.89
CA LYS A 7 48.98 33.42 -13.54
C LYS A 7 48.53 31.94 -13.52
N LYS A 8 49.09 31.22 -12.53
CA LYS A 8 48.81 29.86 -12.04
C LYS A 8 47.33 29.54 -11.75
N GLN A 9 46.97 28.26 -11.88
CA GLN A 9 46.52 27.32 -10.81
C GLN A 9 46.12 25.98 -11.47
N LYS A 10 46.96 24.94 -11.51
CA LYS A 10 47.11 23.83 -10.54
C LYS A 10 45.80 23.35 -9.88
N ALA A 11 45.30 22.19 -10.30
CA ALA A 11 44.91 21.08 -9.42
C ALA A 11 44.54 19.85 -10.25
N GLU A 12 45.45 18.89 -10.26
CA GLU A 12 45.22 17.48 -10.57
C GLU A 12 44.50 16.88 -9.37
N SER A 13 43.46 16.06 -9.58
CA SER A 13 43.25 14.82 -8.81
C SER A 13 41.98 14.10 -9.27
N SER A 14 42.22 12.96 -9.90
CA SER A 14 41.42 11.74 -9.78
C SER A 14 40.78 11.61 -8.39
N VAL A 15 39.47 11.34 -8.35
CA VAL A 15 38.81 10.79 -7.17
C VAL A 15 37.97 9.62 -7.65
N ASP A 16 38.54 8.44 -7.46
CA ASP A 16 37.82 7.19 -7.23
C ASP A 16 36.77 7.41 -6.14
N ASP A 17 35.50 7.24 -6.47
CA ASP A 17 34.48 6.95 -5.46
C ASP A 17 34.32 5.43 -5.35
N GLU A 18 35.39 4.81 -4.80
CA GLU A 18 35.25 3.59 -4.01
C GLU A 18 34.40 3.94 -2.77
N ILE A 19 33.09 3.72 -2.84
CA ILE A 19 32.27 3.67 -1.63
C ILE A 19 32.50 2.30 -0.99
N ILE A 20 33.48 2.33 -0.10
CA ILE A 20 33.90 1.27 0.81
C ILE A 20 32.70 0.60 1.49
N GLU A 21 32.63 -0.71 1.27
CA GLU A 21 31.90 -1.68 2.04
C GLU A 21 32.27 -1.56 3.53
N LYS A 22 31.39 -0.96 4.34
CA LYS A 22 31.41 -1.13 5.79
C LYS A 22 30.36 -2.15 6.18
N ASN A 23 30.84 -3.39 6.30
CA ASN A 23 30.26 -4.39 7.18
C ASN A 23 30.17 -3.85 8.62
N SER A 24 29.06 -3.18 8.92
CA SER A 24 28.48 -3.17 10.25
C SER A 24 27.19 -3.94 10.13
N VAL A 25 27.15 -5.21 10.57
CA VAL A 25 25.91 -5.99 10.61
C VAL A 25 24.89 -5.22 11.44
N PRO A 26 23.79 -4.68 10.88
CA PRO A 26 22.60 -4.45 11.66
C PRO A 26 21.78 -5.75 11.54
N SER A 27 21.00 -6.10 12.55
CA SER A 27 19.85 -6.95 12.28
C SER A 27 19.09 -6.34 11.09
N VAL A 28 18.98 -7.07 9.97
CA VAL A 28 18.29 -6.66 8.74
C VAL A 28 16.79 -6.60 9.04
N SER A 29 16.41 -5.62 9.83
CA SER A 29 15.03 -5.39 10.27
C SER A 29 14.31 -4.69 9.11
N SER A 30 13.76 -5.55 8.26
CA SER A 30 12.89 -5.36 7.09
C SER A 30 12.14 -4.03 6.95
N ARG A 31 12.84 -2.94 6.62
CA ARG A 31 12.15 -1.71 6.16
C ARG A 31 11.61 -1.91 4.74
N VAL A 32 10.39 -1.43 4.52
CA VAL A 32 9.74 -1.46 3.20
C VAL A 32 9.58 -0.05 2.68
N ARG A 33 10.03 0.16 1.43
CA ARG A 33 9.88 1.44 0.71
C ARG A 33 8.73 1.36 -0.28
N LEU A 34 7.76 2.26 -0.15
CA LEU A 34 6.67 2.50 -1.11
C LEU A 34 6.76 3.93 -1.61
N GLY A 35 7.31 4.09 -2.82
CA GLY A 35 7.57 5.40 -3.42
C GLY A 35 8.49 6.24 -2.52
N PRO A 36 8.08 7.45 -2.12
CA PRO A 36 8.88 8.31 -1.25
C PRO A 36 8.78 7.98 0.26
N LYS A 37 8.01 6.96 0.66
CA LYS A 37 7.73 6.62 2.07
C LYS A 37 8.43 5.32 2.44
N GLU A 38 9.04 5.28 3.64
CA GLU A 38 9.54 4.05 4.25
C GLU A 38 8.67 3.64 5.43
N PHE A 39 8.57 2.34 5.67
CA PHE A 39 7.87 1.76 6.80
C PHE A 39 8.79 0.80 7.54
N GLY A 40 8.83 0.90 8.87
CA GLY A 40 9.60 0.02 9.75
C GLY A 40 8.86 -1.25 10.16
N SER A 41 7.53 -1.29 10.01
CA SER A 41 6.71 -2.47 10.34
C SER A 41 5.43 -2.55 9.51
N SER A 42 4.81 -3.73 9.47
CA SER A 42 3.50 -3.93 8.84
C SER A 42 2.39 -3.12 9.53
N VAL A 43 2.45 -2.97 10.86
CA VAL A 43 1.49 -2.17 11.64
C VAL A 43 1.60 -0.69 11.29
N GLU A 44 2.81 -0.13 11.22
CA GLU A 44 3.01 1.27 10.80
C GLU A 44 2.47 1.50 9.37
N MET A 45 2.75 0.57 8.46
CA MET A 45 2.25 0.63 7.09
C MET A 45 0.72 0.54 7.05
N PHE A 46 0.13 -0.35 7.85
CA PHE A 46 -1.31 -0.48 7.97
C PHE A 46 -1.96 0.80 8.48
N ASP A 47 -1.47 1.35 9.60
CA ASP A 47 -1.99 2.56 10.23
C ASP A 47 -1.92 3.76 9.29
N TYR A 48 -0.85 3.87 8.50
CA TYR A 48 -0.72 4.91 7.49
C TYR A 48 -1.87 4.88 6.47
N PHE A 49 -2.11 3.72 5.84
CA PHE A 49 -3.18 3.59 4.85
C PHE A 49 -4.58 3.63 5.48
N TYR A 50 -4.72 3.11 6.70
CA TYR A 50 -5.95 3.23 7.48
C TYR A 50 -6.28 4.70 7.77
N ASN A 51 -5.32 5.50 8.23
CA ASN A 51 -5.56 6.92 8.47
C ASN A 51 -5.87 7.66 7.17
N LEU A 52 -5.10 7.39 6.11
CA LEU A 52 -5.31 8.02 4.81
C LEU A 52 -6.75 7.78 4.30
N ILE A 53 -7.25 6.55 4.37
CA ILE A 53 -8.58 6.23 3.86
C ILE A 53 -9.71 6.84 4.71
N HIS A 54 -9.50 6.99 6.01
CA HIS A 54 -10.52 7.53 6.92
C HIS A 54 -10.61 9.04 6.86
N TYR A 55 -9.48 9.74 6.79
CA TYR A 55 -9.42 11.20 6.80
C TYR A 55 -9.55 11.84 5.42
N TRP A 56 -9.15 11.15 4.34
CA TRP A 56 -9.24 11.74 3.01
C TRP A 56 -10.70 11.89 2.55
N ALA A 57 -10.97 12.98 1.83
CA ALA A 57 -12.28 13.27 1.27
C ALA A 57 -12.62 12.30 0.14
N THR A 58 -13.87 11.85 0.09
CA THR A 58 -14.32 10.91 -0.93
C THR A 58 -14.42 11.56 -2.31
N HIS A 59 -14.22 10.77 -3.37
CA HIS A 59 -14.32 11.20 -4.78
C HIS A 59 -13.30 12.28 -5.22
N LEU A 60 -12.32 12.59 -4.39
CA LEU A 60 -11.21 13.47 -4.74
C LEU A 60 -9.94 12.65 -5.02
N ASN A 61 -9.23 13.06 -6.07
CA ASN A 61 -7.93 12.49 -6.39
C ASN A 61 -6.94 12.77 -5.25
N LEU A 62 -6.19 11.74 -4.90
CA LEU A 62 -5.07 11.85 -3.98
C LEU A 62 -3.97 12.74 -4.57
N ASN A 63 -3.20 13.38 -3.68
CA ASN A 63 -2.08 14.22 -4.08
C ASN A 63 -0.96 13.38 -4.73
N LYS A 64 0.04 14.05 -5.32
CA LYS A 64 1.15 13.39 -6.01
C LYS A 64 1.96 12.46 -5.10
N TYR A 65 2.15 12.82 -3.83
CA TYR A 65 2.88 12.01 -2.86
C TYR A 65 2.16 10.68 -2.62
N GLU A 66 0.89 10.74 -2.23
CA GLU A 66 0.07 9.56 -1.97
C GLU A 66 -0.14 8.71 -3.22
N HIS A 67 -0.22 9.33 -4.39
CA HIS A 67 -0.28 8.61 -5.66
C HIS A 67 0.94 7.70 -5.84
N MET A 68 2.16 8.21 -5.61
CA MET A 68 3.38 7.41 -5.75
C MET A 68 3.44 6.28 -4.70
N VAL A 69 3.02 6.56 -3.47
CA VAL A 69 2.97 5.56 -2.39
C VAL A 69 1.97 4.44 -2.71
N LEU A 70 0.75 4.78 -3.14
CA LEU A 70 -0.28 3.78 -3.48
C LEU A 70 0.03 3.00 -4.75
N LEU A 71 0.67 3.63 -5.74
CA LEU A 71 1.12 2.94 -6.95
C LEU A 71 2.11 1.83 -6.60
N GLU A 72 3.07 2.13 -5.72
CA GLU A 72 4.05 1.15 -5.24
C GLU A 72 3.42 0.09 -4.34
N LEU A 73 2.45 0.47 -3.48
CA LEU A 73 1.67 -0.49 -2.70
C LEU A 73 0.97 -1.49 -3.62
N LEU A 74 0.29 -1.00 -4.66
CA LEU A 74 -0.47 -1.82 -5.60
C LEU A 74 0.44 -2.76 -6.37
N LYS A 75 1.58 -2.26 -6.88
CA LYS A 75 2.55 -3.07 -7.64
C LYS A 75 3.17 -4.20 -6.83
N LYS A 76 3.50 -3.94 -5.55
CA LYS A 76 4.19 -4.91 -4.70
C LYS A 76 3.25 -5.83 -3.94
N GLY A 77 2.05 -5.35 -3.60
CA GLY A 77 1.15 -6.07 -2.71
C GLY A 77 -0.05 -6.73 -3.38
N HIS A 78 -0.44 -6.32 -4.59
CA HIS A 78 -1.54 -6.96 -5.30
C HIS A 78 -1.05 -8.19 -6.07
N GLU A 79 -1.83 -9.28 -6.11
CA GLU A 79 -1.48 -10.50 -6.84
C GLU A 79 -1.48 -10.28 -8.37
N GLU A 80 -2.45 -9.49 -8.86
CA GLU A 80 -2.60 -9.14 -10.28
C GLU A 80 -2.41 -7.62 -10.50
N PRO A 81 -1.21 -7.04 -10.28
CA PRO A 81 -1.01 -5.60 -10.36
C PRO A 81 -1.24 -5.08 -11.78
N ASP A 82 -0.78 -5.81 -12.80
CA ASP A 82 -0.90 -5.43 -14.21
C ASP A 82 -2.35 -5.32 -14.66
N LYS A 83 -3.24 -6.14 -14.11
CA LYS A 83 -4.69 -6.09 -14.41
C LYS A 83 -5.35 -4.84 -13.81
N LYS A 84 -4.91 -4.42 -12.63
CA LYS A 84 -5.41 -3.21 -11.96
C LYS A 84 -4.88 -1.95 -12.63
N ILE A 85 -3.60 -1.92 -13.00
CA ILE A 85 -2.95 -0.80 -13.69
C ILE A 85 -3.45 -0.69 -15.14
N GLY A 86 -3.55 -1.81 -15.85
CA GLY A 86 -3.98 -1.87 -17.24
C GLY A 86 -3.08 -1.02 -18.15
N LYS A 87 -3.69 -0.12 -18.91
CA LYS A 87 -2.98 0.80 -19.83
C LYS A 87 -2.34 1.99 -19.11
N GLY A 88 -2.78 2.30 -17.89
CA GLY A 88 -2.34 3.46 -17.14
C GLY A 88 -3.33 3.87 -16.05
N ILE A 89 -2.82 4.63 -15.09
CA ILE A 89 -3.58 5.13 -13.93
C ILE A 89 -3.60 6.65 -13.99
N LYS A 90 -4.80 7.20 -14.12
CA LYS A 90 -5.08 8.64 -14.05
C LYS A 90 -4.97 9.16 -12.61
N GLY A 91 -5.36 8.35 -11.63
CA GLY A 91 -5.27 8.71 -10.22
C GLY A 91 -5.80 7.66 -9.26
N PHE A 92 -5.69 7.97 -7.97
CA PHE A 92 -6.28 7.17 -6.90
C PHE A 92 -7.31 8.02 -6.15
N GLN A 93 -8.42 7.41 -5.75
CA GLN A 93 -9.47 8.06 -4.97
C GLN A 93 -9.90 7.19 -3.80
N VAL A 94 -10.36 7.83 -2.74
CA VAL A 94 -11.13 7.15 -1.70
C VAL A 94 -12.61 7.22 -2.08
N ARG A 95 -13.30 6.08 -2.12
CA ARG A 95 -14.76 6.04 -2.34
C ARG A 95 -15.40 5.01 -1.42
N ILE A 96 -16.72 5.08 -1.27
CA ILE A 96 -17.50 4.09 -0.54
C ILE A 96 -17.83 2.93 -1.47
N HIS A 97 -17.45 1.72 -1.10
CA HIS A 97 -17.75 0.52 -1.87
C HIS A 97 -19.28 0.30 -1.91
N PRO A 98 -19.90 0.12 -3.10
CA PRO A 98 -21.36 0.13 -3.25
C PRO A 98 -22.05 -1.00 -2.46
N VAL A 99 -21.42 -2.17 -2.37
CA VAL A 99 -21.92 -3.34 -1.62
C VAL A 99 -21.61 -3.25 -0.12
N TRP A 100 -20.33 -3.19 0.25
CA TRP A 100 -19.86 -3.26 1.65
C TRP A 100 -20.04 -1.98 2.47
N LYS A 101 -20.35 -0.84 1.83
CA LYS A 101 -20.51 0.49 2.46
C LYS A 101 -19.30 0.98 3.28
N SER A 102 -18.15 0.34 3.15
CA SER A 102 -16.86 0.77 3.71
C SER A 102 -16.11 1.68 2.72
N LYS A 103 -15.19 2.50 3.23
CA LYS A 103 -14.28 3.27 2.37
C LYS A 103 -13.19 2.32 1.81
N CYS A 104 -12.92 2.41 0.51
CA CYS A 104 -11.89 1.67 -0.22
C CYS A 104 -11.07 2.62 -1.11
N PHE A 105 -9.83 2.23 -1.42
CA PHE A 105 -9.05 2.90 -2.47
C PHE A 105 -9.51 2.38 -3.82
N PHE A 106 -9.72 3.32 -4.74
CA PHE A 106 -10.08 3.06 -6.12
C PHE A 106 -8.97 3.56 -7.03
N VAL A 107 -8.55 2.70 -7.94
CA VAL A 107 -7.73 3.07 -9.09
C VAL A 107 -8.66 3.69 -10.13
N ILE A 108 -8.35 4.91 -10.58
CA ILE A 108 -9.00 5.54 -11.73
C ILE A 108 -8.10 5.33 -12.93
N LYS A 109 -8.55 4.58 -13.92
CA LYS A 109 -7.80 4.28 -15.14
C LYS A 109 -7.92 5.43 -16.13
N ASP A 110 -7.07 5.42 -17.16
CA ASP A 110 -7.06 6.48 -18.20
C ASP A 110 -8.35 6.52 -19.03
N ASP A 111 -9.11 5.43 -19.09
CA ASP A 111 -10.42 5.34 -19.74
C ASP A 111 -11.60 5.75 -18.83
N ASP A 112 -11.31 6.41 -17.69
CA ASP A 112 -12.26 6.81 -16.65
C ASP A 112 -13.04 5.66 -15.99
N THR A 113 -12.68 4.40 -16.29
CA THR A 113 -13.13 3.26 -15.50
C THR A 113 -12.40 3.22 -14.16
N PHE A 114 -13.02 2.58 -13.18
CA PHE A 114 -12.43 2.48 -11.85
C PHE A 114 -12.58 1.07 -11.28
N ASP A 115 -11.61 0.70 -10.44
CA ASP A 115 -11.56 -0.61 -9.81
C ASP A 115 -11.02 -0.45 -8.38
N ASP A 116 -11.61 -1.17 -7.42
CA ASP A 116 -11.18 -1.10 -6.02
C ASP A 116 -10.05 -2.10 -5.73
N PHE A 117 -9.29 -1.82 -4.68
CA PHE A 117 -8.37 -2.79 -4.11
C PHE A 117 -8.31 -2.64 -2.59
N SER A 118 -8.02 -3.76 -1.93
CA SER A 118 -7.83 -3.79 -0.48
C SER A 118 -6.39 -3.49 -0.12
N PHE A 119 -6.15 -2.34 0.52
CA PHE A 119 -4.82 -2.03 1.04
C PHE A 119 -4.37 -3.05 2.09
N ARG A 120 -5.29 -3.59 2.89
CA ARG A 120 -4.97 -4.58 3.94
C ARG A 120 -4.39 -5.85 3.34
N LYS A 121 -4.95 -6.33 2.21
CA LYS A 121 -4.38 -7.47 1.46
C LYS A 121 -3.00 -7.14 0.89
N CYS A 122 -2.83 -5.94 0.33
CA CYS A 122 -1.54 -5.51 -0.20
C CYS A 122 -0.47 -5.42 0.89
N VAL A 123 -0.83 -4.89 2.06
CA VAL A 123 0.06 -4.78 3.21
C VAL A 123 0.47 -6.17 3.69
N ASP A 124 -0.49 -7.07 3.92
CA ASP A 124 -0.22 -8.44 4.41
C ASP A 124 0.67 -9.25 3.45
N HIS A 125 0.52 -9.04 2.15
CA HIS A 125 1.37 -9.68 1.14
C HIS A 125 2.82 -9.16 1.19
N ILE A 126 3.03 -7.86 1.41
CA ILE A 126 4.38 -7.27 1.43
C ILE A 126 5.07 -7.51 2.78
N LEU A 127 4.36 -7.27 3.88
CA LEU A 127 4.79 -7.52 5.25
C LEU A 127 3.64 -8.16 6.01
N PRO A 128 3.73 -9.46 6.36
CA PRO A 128 2.67 -10.16 7.07
C PRO A 128 2.18 -9.37 8.29
N LEU A 129 0.87 -9.20 8.36
CA LEU A 129 0.22 -8.55 9.48
C LEU A 129 0.13 -9.51 10.67
N PRO A 130 0.09 -9.00 11.91
CA PRO A 130 -0.31 -9.80 13.06
C PRO A 130 -1.69 -10.43 12.82
N ASP A 131 -1.91 -11.65 13.33
CA ASP A 131 -3.15 -12.40 13.04
C ASP A 131 -4.43 -11.65 13.48
N GLU A 132 -4.35 -10.88 14.56
CA GLU A 132 -5.41 -10.00 15.06
C GLU A 132 -5.83 -8.92 14.03
N MET A 133 -4.89 -8.53 13.16
CA MET A 133 -5.05 -7.53 12.10
C MET A 133 -5.22 -8.16 10.71
N LYS A 134 -5.44 -9.47 10.59
CA LYS A 134 -5.82 -10.09 9.30
C LYS A 134 -7.34 -10.02 9.12
N GLN A 135 -7.82 -9.83 7.89
CA GLN A 135 -9.26 -9.96 7.66
C GLN A 135 -9.61 -11.44 7.75
N PRO A 136 -10.73 -11.83 8.37
CA PRO A 136 -11.19 -13.21 8.30
C PRO A 136 -11.40 -13.59 6.84
N ASP A 137 -10.75 -14.66 6.39
CA ASP A 137 -10.85 -15.14 5.01
C ASP A 137 -12.30 -15.48 4.68
N THR A 138 -12.96 -14.64 3.88
CA THR A 138 -14.32 -14.93 3.39
C THR A 138 -14.35 -16.17 2.49
N ASN A 139 -13.19 -16.58 1.96
CA ASN A 139 -13.03 -17.81 1.18
C ASN A 139 -12.91 -19.08 2.03
N LYS A 140 -12.75 -18.95 3.36
CA LYS A 140 -12.71 -20.07 4.31
C LYS A 140 -14.03 -20.22 5.08
N ALA A 141 -15.14 -19.80 4.47
CA ALA A 141 -16.49 -19.95 5.03
C ALA A 141 -17.38 -20.91 4.23
N SER A 142 -16.79 -21.83 3.46
CA SER A 142 -17.51 -22.88 2.73
C SER A 142 -17.10 -24.29 3.15
N ASN A 143 -16.91 -24.52 4.45
CA ASN A 143 -17.12 -25.86 5.02
C ASN A 143 -18.29 -25.76 6.01
N GLY A 144 -19.49 -25.84 5.45
CA GLY A 144 -20.74 -25.63 6.16
C GLY A 144 -21.05 -26.76 7.12
N SER A 145 -20.98 -26.47 8.42
CA SER A 145 -21.88 -27.12 9.38
C SER A 145 -23.26 -26.48 9.27
N ARG A 146 -24.06 -27.00 8.33
CA ARG A 146 -25.52 -26.79 8.28
C ARG A 146 -26.14 -27.39 9.54
N GLY A 147 -26.83 -26.57 10.31
CA GLY A 147 -27.60 -27.04 11.47
C GLY A 147 -28.52 -25.97 12.03
N GLY A 148 -29.42 -25.44 11.21
CA GLY A 148 -30.47 -24.53 11.66
C GLY A 148 -31.56 -25.23 12.48
N LYS A 149 -32.01 -24.58 13.54
CA LYS A 149 -33.38 -24.60 14.09
C LYS A 149 -33.45 -23.42 15.07
N GLY A 150 -34.05 -22.30 14.71
CA GLY A 150 -35.45 -22.21 14.33
C GLY A 150 -36.26 -21.88 15.57
N SER A 151 -36.19 -20.62 16.01
CA SER A 151 -37.01 -20.04 17.08
C SER A 151 -38.48 -20.00 16.63
N GLY A 152 -39.29 -20.91 17.17
CA GLY A 152 -40.73 -21.02 16.90
C GLY A 152 -41.56 -20.73 18.14
N ARG A 153 -42.39 -19.69 18.03
CA ARG A 153 -43.31 -19.13 19.03
C ARG A 153 -44.33 -20.16 19.57
N GLY A 154 -44.79 -19.92 20.80
CA GLY A 154 -45.58 -20.84 21.60
C GLY A 154 -47.01 -21.15 21.14
N ARG A 155 -47.59 -22.14 21.82
CA ARG A 155 -49.02 -22.31 22.01
C ARG A 155 -49.28 -22.80 23.43
N GLY A 156 -50.12 -22.07 24.15
CA GLY A 156 -50.55 -22.40 25.49
C GLY A 156 -51.31 -23.72 25.55
N LYS A 157 -51.09 -24.45 26.65
CA LYS A 157 -51.98 -25.49 27.14
C LYS A 157 -51.75 -25.60 28.65
N ARG A 158 -52.66 -25.06 29.46
CA ARG A 158 -52.85 -25.53 30.84
C ARG A 158 -54.28 -26.01 30.97
N ARG A 159 -54.35 -27.19 31.58
CA ARG A 159 -55.56 -27.88 32.04
C ARG A 159 -56.22 -27.10 33.16
#